data_AF-B0ZPT7-F1
#
_entry.id   AF-B0ZPT7-F1
#
_cell.length_a   1.000
_cell.length_b   1.000
_cell.length_c   1.000
_cell.angle_alpha   90.00
_cell.angle_beta   90.00
_cell.angle_gamma   90.00
#
_symmetry.space_group_name_H-M   'P 1'
#
loop_
_entity.id
_entity.type
_entity.pdbx_description
1 polymer ?
#
loop_
_entity_poly.entity_id
_entity_poly.type
_entity_poly.pdbx_seq_one_letter_code
_entity_poly.pdbx_strand_id
1 'polypeptide(L)'
;GFWRAEKRFRFWIRHTVKTQWFYWFVIVLVFLNTVCVAVEHYGQPTFLTEFLYYAEFIFLGLFMSEMFIKMYALGPRIYFESSFNRFDCVVISGSIFEVIWSEVKGGSFGLSVLRALRLLRIFKVTKYWSSLRNLVISLLNSMRSIISLLFLLFLFILIFALLGMQLFGGQFNLPGGTPETNFNTFPIALLT
;
A
#
# COMPACT_ATOMS: atom_id res chain seq x y z
N GLY A 1 43.46 -1.50 8.62
CA GLY A 1 42.79 -0.58 9.57
C GLY A 1 41.29 -0.49 9.37
N PHE A 2 40.79 -0.28 8.14
CA PHE A 2 39.37 0.04 7.92
C PHE A 2 38.44 -1.18 7.77
N TRP A 3 38.89 -2.20 7.00
CA TRP A 3 38.10 -3.40 6.67
C TRP A 3 37.66 -4.25 7.88
N ARG A 4 38.50 -4.32 8.93
CA ARG A 4 38.15 -5.03 10.17
C ARG A 4 37.11 -4.27 11.01
N ALA A 5 37.18 -2.94 11.02
CA ALA A 5 36.20 -2.10 11.70
C ALA A 5 34.84 -2.15 10.99
N GLU A 6 34.82 -2.08 9.65
CA GLU A 6 33.59 -2.21 8.86
C GLU A 6 32.92 -3.58 9.06
N LYS A 7 33.70 -4.67 9.05
CA LYS A 7 33.17 -6.02 9.35
C LYS A 7 32.57 -6.12 10.75
N ARG A 8 33.23 -5.56 11.77
CA ARG A 8 32.70 -5.53 13.15
C ARG A 8 31.42 -4.71 13.25
N PHE A 9 31.38 -3.55 12.58
CA PHE A 9 30.20 -2.69 12.54
C PHE A 9 29.01 -3.37 11.86
N ARG A 10 29.22 -3.98 10.67
CA ARG A 10 28.19 -4.78 9.99
C ARG A 10 27.72 -5.95 10.83
N PHE A 11 28.60 -6.63 11.54
CA PHE A 11 28.23 -7.72 12.45
C PHE A 11 27.37 -7.24 13.61
N TRP A 12 27.73 -6.11 14.23
CA TRP A 12 26.96 -5.50 15.32
C TRP A 12 25.58 -5.03 14.86
N ILE A 13 25.48 -4.40 13.68
CA ILE A 13 24.18 -4.01 13.10
C ILE A 13 23.34 -5.25 12.78
N ARG A 14 23.93 -6.30 12.20
CA ARG A 14 23.22 -7.58 11.98
C ARG A 14 22.66 -8.16 13.27
N HIS A 15 23.43 -8.08 14.36
CA HIS A 15 22.96 -8.52 15.67
C HIS A 15 21.78 -7.66 16.13
N THR A 16 21.91 -6.34 16.05
CA THR A 16 20.86 -5.36 16.42
C THR A 16 19.55 -5.59 15.67
N VAL A 17 19.59 -5.75 14.35
CA VAL A 17 18.40 -5.99 13.50
C VAL A 17 17.70 -7.31 13.84
N LYS A 18 18.43 -8.30 14.36
CA LYS A 18 17.89 -9.60 14.78
C LYS A 18 17.35 -9.59 16.21
N THR A 19 17.58 -8.53 16.99
CA THR A 19 17.09 -8.47 18.37
C THR A 19 15.57 -8.31 18.42
N GLN A 20 14.95 -8.92 19.42
CA GLN A 20 13.52 -8.79 19.69
C GLN A 20 13.12 -7.32 19.99
N TRP A 21 14.06 -6.53 20.53
CA TRP A 21 13.86 -5.10 20.76
C TRP A 21 13.62 -4.32 19.47
N PHE A 22 14.42 -4.58 18.44
CA PHE A 22 14.25 -3.93 17.14
C PHE A 22 12.91 -4.32 16.48
N TYR A 23 12.47 -5.56 16.66
CA TYR A 23 11.15 -6.03 16.23
C TYR A 23 10.02 -5.22 16.89
N TRP A 24 10.02 -5.12 18.23
CA TRP A 24 9.00 -4.37 18.97
C TRP A 24 9.02 -2.88 18.63
N PHE A 25 10.22 -2.30 18.48
CA PHE A 25 10.39 -0.91 18.07
C PHE A 25 9.66 -0.61 16.76
N VAL A 26 9.86 -1.43 15.71
CA VAL A 26 9.19 -1.17 14.42
C VAL A 26 7.68 -1.33 14.52
N ILE A 27 7.18 -2.30 15.30
CA ILE A 27 5.74 -2.47 15.51
C ILE A 27 5.14 -1.25 16.20
N VAL A 28 5.79 -0.74 17.25
CA VAL A 28 5.34 0.48 17.95
C VAL A 28 5.31 1.67 17.00
N LEU A 29 6.32 1.84 16.14
CA LEU A 29 6.32 2.90 15.14
C LEU A 29 5.16 2.78 14.15
N VAL A 30 4.87 1.57 13.66
CA VAL A 30 3.74 1.33 12.75
C VAL A 30 2.42 1.60 13.46
N PHE A 31 2.28 1.17 14.71
CA PHE A 31 1.09 1.42 15.51
C PHE A 31 0.85 2.92 15.71
N LEU A 32 1.87 3.66 16.17
CA LEU A 32 1.77 5.11 16.36
C LEU A 32 1.47 5.84 15.04
N ASN A 33 2.11 5.45 13.93
CA ASN A 33 1.80 6.00 12.62
C ASN A 33 0.34 5.73 12.21
N THR A 34 -0.17 4.54 12.49
CA THR A 34 -1.56 4.17 12.21
C THR A 34 -2.54 5.01 13.04
N VAL A 35 -2.23 5.23 14.33
CA VAL A 35 -3.04 6.11 15.20
C VAL A 35 -3.06 7.54 14.67
N CYS A 36 -1.92 8.10 14.24
CA CYS A 36 -1.89 9.43 13.63
C CYS A 36 -2.79 9.53 12.39
N VAL A 37 -2.77 8.51 11.53
CA VAL A 37 -3.64 8.48 10.35
C VAL A 37 -5.11 8.32 10.73
N ALA A 38 -5.42 7.53 11.76
CA ALA A 38 -6.79 7.32 12.22
C ALA A 38 -7.41 8.54 12.91
N VAL A 39 -6.59 9.43 13.48
CA VAL A 39 -7.02 10.66 14.14
C VAL A 39 -7.36 11.78 13.13
N GLU A 40 -6.88 11.70 11.90
CA GLU A 40 -7.17 12.69 10.86
C GLU A 40 -8.69 12.76 10.58
N HIS A 41 -9.29 13.95 10.71
CA HIS A 41 -10.73 14.13 10.48
C HIS A 41 -11.07 15.46 9.78
N TYR A 42 -12.24 15.49 9.13
CA TYR A 42 -12.72 16.71 8.47
C TYR A 42 -13.01 17.81 9.50
N GLY A 43 -12.64 19.06 9.16
CA GLY A 43 -12.86 20.22 10.04
C GLY A 43 -11.99 20.25 11.30
N GLN A 44 -10.84 19.56 11.31
CA GLN A 44 -9.95 19.50 12.47
C GLN A 44 -9.22 20.83 12.75
N PRO A 45 -8.85 21.11 14.02
CA PRO A 45 -8.11 22.33 14.37
C PRO A 45 -6.75 22.39 13.68
N THR A 46 -6.28 23.61 13.38
CA THR A 46 -5.02 23.84 12.66
C THR A 46 -3.80 23.22 13.34
N PHE A 47 -3.75 23.29 14.69
CA PHE A 47 -2.70 22.64 15.48
C PHE A 47 -2.60 21.13 15.23
N LEU A 48 -3.75 20.43 15.10
CA LEU A 48 -3.74 19.00 14.84
C LEU A 48 -3.21 18.70 13.44
N THR A 49 -3.61 19.49 12.44
CA THR A 49 -3.10 19.36 11.06
C THR A 49 -1.59 19.56 10.99
N GLU A 50 -1.05 20.59 11.66
CA GLU A 50 0.39 20.84 11.70
C GLU A 50 1.14 19.70 12.42
N PHE A 51 0.64 19.26 13.57
CA PHE A 51 1.20 18.13 14.30
C PHE A 51 1.26 16.86 13.44
N LEU A 52 0.16 16.51 12.76
CA LEU A 52 0.08 15.33 11.91
C LEU A 52 1.03 15.42 10.71
N TYR A 53 1.20 16.61 10.14
CA TYR A 53 2.15 16.85 9.05
C TYR A 53 3.60 16.59 9.49
N TYR A 54 4.04 17.15 10.63
CA TYR A 54 5.38 16.88 11.16
C TYR A 54 5.57 15.43 11.58
N ALA A 55 4.56 14.83 12.22
CA ALA A 55 4.60 13.43 12.62
C ALA A 55 4.79 12.51 11.40
N GLU A 56 4.10 12.79 10.30
CA GLU A 56 4.24 12.05 9.05
C GLU A 56 5.69 12.06 8.52
N PHE A 57 6.32 13.24 8.50
CA PHE A 57 7.70 13.39 8.06
C PHE A 57 8.67 12.65 8.98
N ILE A 58 8.45 12.70 10.30
CA ILE A 58 9.23 11.96 11.30
C ILE A 58 9.09 10.45 11.09
N PHE A 59 7.88 9.93 10.93
CA PHE A 59 7.66 8.50 10.69
C PHE A 59 8.29 8.05 9.37
N LEU A 60 8.20 8.85 8.30
CA LEU A 60 8.85 8.56 7.03
C LEU A 60 10.37 8.46 7.22
N GLY A 61 10.99 9.42 7.91
CA GLY A 61 12.43 9.39 8.22
C GLY A 61 12.83 8.15 9.03
N LEU A 62 12.04 7.79 10.04
CA LEU A 62 12.29 6.60 10.86
C LEU A 62 12.18 5.30 10.04
N PHE A 63 11.14 5.13 9.21
CA PHE A 63 11.00 3.95 8.36
C PHE A 63 12.07 3.90 7.27
N MET A 64 12.46 5.03 6.72
CA MET A 64 13.56 5.12 5.77
C MET A 64 14.89 4.69 6.42
N SER A 65 15.17 5.16 7.64
CA SER A 65 16.37 4.76 8.38
C SER A 65 16.37 3.25 8.67
N GLU A 66 15.22 2.70 9.05
CA GLU A 66 15.05 1.28 9.31
C GLU A 66 15.31 0.43 8.05
N MET A 67 14.81 0.86 6.90
CA MET A 67 15.07 0.25 5.60
C MET A 67 16.57 0.25 5.27
N PHE A 68 17.25 1.38 5.42
CA PHE A 68 18.68 1.48 5.15
C PHE A 68 19.52 0.64 6.10
N ILE A 69 19.19 0.63 7.39
CA ILE A 69 19.85 -0.22 8.39
C ILE A 69 19.73 -1.69 7.99
N LYS A 70 18.53 -2.15 7.60
CA LYS A 70 18.30 -3.53 7.13
C LYS A 70 19.07 -3.84 5.86
N MET A 71 19.08 -2.92 4.90
CA MET A 71 19.77 -3.10 3.62
C MET A 71 21.29 -3.18 3.83
N TYR A 72 21.85 -2.36 4.71
CA TYR A 72 23.28 -2.41 5.07
C TYR A 72 23.63 -3.67 5.87
N ALA A 73 22.77 -4.08 6.80
CA ALA A 73 22.97 -5.27 7.63
C ALA A 73 22.95 -6.55 6.77
N LEU A 74 21.90 -6.76 5.99
CA LEU A 74 21.69 -7.98 5.20
C LEU A 74 22.53 -7.97 3.92
N GLY A 75 22.82 -6.80 3.38
CA GLY A 75 23.31 -6.60 2.02
C GLY A 75 22.15 -6.54 1.03
N PRO A 76 22.30 -5.80 -0.09
CA PRO A 76 21.21 -5.52 -1.02
C PRO A 76 20.61 -6.79 -1.66
N ARG A 77 21.45 -7.78 -2.02
CA ARG A 77 20.98 -9.04 -2.63
C ARG A 77 19.99 -9.78 -1.73
N ILE A 78 20.39 -10.07 -0.49
CA ILE A 78 19.57 -10.78 0.50
C ILE A 78 18.35 -9.93 0.90
N TYR A 79 18.50 -8.61 0.95
CA TYR A 79 17.39 -7.71 1.23
C TYR A 79 16.26 -7.86 0.21
N PHE A 80 16.57 -7.84 -1.09
CA PHE A 80 15.58 -7.89 -2.17
C PHE A 80 15.02 -9.29 -2.48
N GLU A 81 15.63 -10.37 -1.99
CA GLU A 81 15.06 -11.72 -2.05
C GLU A 81 13.77 -11.85 -1.22
N SER A 82 13.64 -11.08 -0.14
CA SER A 82 12.45 -11.10 0.71
C SER A 82 11.32 -10.24 0.11
N SER A 83 10.19 -10.85 -0.22
CA SER A 83 9.00 -10.16 -0.75
C SER A 83 8.52 -9.02 0.15
N PHE A 84 8.56 -9.22 1.47
CA PHE A 84 8.16 -8.19 2.45
C PHE A 84 9.11 -6.99 2.49
N ASN A 85 10.41 -7.22 2.33
CA ASN A 85 11.40 -6.13 2.25
C ASN A 85 11.26 -5.34 0.95
N ARG A 86 10.95 -6.04 -0.15
CA ARG A 86 10.68 -5.41 -1.46
C ARG A 86 9.43 -4.55 -1.40
N PHE A 87 8.35 -5.06 -0.80
CA PHE A 87 7.13 -4.30 -0.56
C PHE A 87 7.40 -3.04 0.26
N ASP A 88 8.15 -3.16 1.36
CA ASP A 88 8.51 -2.02 2.20
C ASP A 88 9.32 -0.95 1.44
N CYS A 89 10.27 -1.38 0.59
CA CYS A 89 11.02 -0.48 -0.28
C CYS A 89 10.11 0.30 -1.23
N VAL A 90 9.11 -0.37 -1.83
CA VAL A 90 8.14 0.27 -2.73
C VAL A 90 7.30 1.30 -1.96
N VAL A 91 6.77 0.94 -0.79
CA VAL A 91 5.95 1.85 0.04
C VAL A 91 6.75 3.08 0.47
N ILE A 92 8.01 2.92 0.91
CA ILE A 92 8.87 4.03 1.30
C ILE A 92 9.21 4.90 0.09
N SER A 93 9.55 4.29 -1.05
CA SER A 93 9.84 5.04 -2.28
C SER A 93 8.65 5.86 -2.78
N GLY A 94 7.43 5.31 -2.72
CA GLY A 94 6.20 6.03 -3.04
C GLY A 94 5.92 7.18 -2.09
N SER A 95 6.22 7.02 -0.78
CA SER A 95 6.09 8.10 0.21
C SER A 95 7.10 9.23 -0.03
N ILE A 96 8.34 8.90 -0.40
CA ILE A 96 9.35 9.92 -0.76
C ILE A 96 8.91 10.67 -2.02
N PHE A 97 8.42 9.94 -3.02
CA PHE A 97 7.92 10.52 -4.26
C PHE A 97 6.74 11.47 -4.00
N GLU A 98 5.81 11.11 -3.12
CA GLU A 98 4.72 11.98 -2.69
C GLU A 98 5.24 13.31 -2.14
N VAL A 99 6.17 13.27 -1.18
CA VAL A 99 6.72 14.48 -0.55
C VAL A 99 7.38 15.37 -1.61
N ILE A 100 8.28 14.81 -2.44
CA ILE A 100 8.96 15.57 -3.49
C ILE A 100 7.96 16.15 -4.49
N TRP A 101 6.96 15.37 -4.89
CA TRP A 101 5.95 15.80 -5.85
C TRP A 101 5.06 16.91 -5.30
N SER A 102 4.72 16.85 -4.00
CA SER A 102 3.93 17.87 -3.32
C SER A 102 4.62 19.23 -3.28
N GLU A 103 5.94 19.26 -3.06
CA GLU A 103 6.76 20.47 -3.06
C GLU A 103 6.93 21.06 -4.48
N VAL A 104 7.03 20.20 -5.50
CA VAL A 104 7.31 20.64 -6.89
C VAL A 104 6.08 21.17 -7.61
N LYS A 105 4.89 20.56 -7.44
CA LYS A 105 3.73 20.85 -8.30
C LYS A 105 2.57 21.61 -7.66
N GLY A 106 2.53 21.81 -6.34
CA GLY A 106 1.51 22.63 -5.68
C GLY A 106 0.03 22.32 -6.05
N GLY A 107 -0.27 21.12 -6.56
CA GLY A 107 -1.52 20.82 -7.29
C GLY A 107 -2.11 19.44 -7.00
N SER A 108 -3.43 19.37 -6.80
CA SER A 108 -4.09 18.38 -5.93
C SER A 108 -4.56 17.07 -6.56
N PHE A 109 -4.56 16.92 -7.89
CA PHE A 109 -5.31 15.85 -8.55
C PHE A 109 -4.75 14.42 -8.38
N GLY A 110 -3.51 14.28 -7.88
CA GLY A 110 -2.91 12.98 -7.53
C GLY A 110 -2.56 12.81 -6.06
N LEU A 111 -2.67 13.87 -5.26
CA LEU A 111 -2.19 13.87 -3.88
C LEU A 111 -3.03 12.97 -2.98
N SER A 112 -4.34 12.85 -3.21
CA SER A 112 -5.20 11.99 -2.38
C SER A 112 -4.86 10.50 -2.50
N VAL A 113 -4.51 10.02 -3.71
CA VAL A 113 -4.12 8.62 -3.93
C VAL A 113 -2.74 8.36 -3.34
N LEU A 114 -1.79 9.28 -3.55
CA LEU A 114 -0.45 9.18 -2.95
C LEU A 114 -0.50 9.24 -1.43
N ARG A 115 -1.36 10.09 -0.87
CA ARG A 115 -1.65 10.16 0.57
C ARG A 115 -2.13 8.81 1.08
N ALA A 116 -3.03 8.13 0.36
CA ALA A 116 -3.51 6.81 0.75
C ALA A 116 -2.41 5.73 0.79
N LEU A 117 -1.28 5.90 0.08
CA LEU A 117 -0.15 4.96 0.15
C LEU A 117 0.43 4.83 1.56
N ARG A 118 0.29 5.86 2.41
CA ARG A 118 0.72 5.78 3.82
C ARG A 118 0.00 4.67 4.58
N LEU A 119 -1.25 4.36 4.22
CA LEU A 119 -2.02 3.27 4.82
C LEU A 119 -1.34 1.92 4.57
N LEU A 120 -0.58 1.78 3.49
CA LEU A 120 0.17 0.55 3.21
C LEU A 120 1.24 0.24 4.27
N ARG A 121 1.67 1.24 5.07
CA ARG A 121 2.63 1.05 6.15
C ARG A 121 2.09 0.09 7.23
N ILE A 122 0.77 0.03 7.44
CA ILE A 122 0.16 -0.92 8.38
C ILE A 122 0.46 -2.38 7.99
N PHE A 123 0.61 -2.66 6.68
CA PHE A 123 0.96 -4.00 6.20
C PHE A 123 2.38 -4.42 6.60
N LYS A 124 3.24 -3.52 7.11
CA LYS A 124 4.51 -3.94 7.73
C LYS A 124 4.26 -4.88 8.92
N VAL A 125 3.13 -4.77 9.63
CA VAL A 125 2.75 -5.69 10.73
C VAL A 125 2.66 -7.14 10.24
N THR A 126 2.20 -7.37 9.01
CA THR A 126 2.10 -8.71 8.40
C THR A 126 3.44 -9.43 8.37
N LYS A 127 4.55 -8.71 8.18
CA LYS A 127 5.88 -9.33 8.20
C LYS A 127 6.22 -9.92 9.57
N TYR A 128 5.71 -9.30 10.62
CA TYR A 128 6.06 -9.56 12.01
C TYR A 128 5.11 -10.53 12.69
N TRP A 129 3.86 -10.60 12.25
CA TRP A 129 2.85 -11.53 12.76
C TRP A 129 2.85 -12.82 11.94
N SER A 130 3.46 -13.88 12.48
CA SER A 130 3.67 -15.16 11.76
C SER A 130 2.39 -15.76 11.18
N SER A 131 1.27 -15.75 11.93
CA SER A 131 -0.02 -16.25 11.43
C SER A 131 -0.52 -15.44 10.24
N LEU A 132 -0.53 -14.10 10.35
CA LEU A 132 -0.97 -13.22 9.26
C LEU A 132 -0.04 -13.33 8.04
N ARG A 133 1.27 -13.43 8.27
CA ARG A 133 2.28 -13.65 7.23
C ARG A 133 1.97 -14.92 6.42
N ASN A 134 1.71 -16.02 7.13
CA ASN A 134 1.43 -17.31 6.49
C ASN A 134 0.12 -17.27 5.71
N LEU A 135 -0.92 -16.61 6.24
CA LEU A 135 -2.16 -16.38 5.51
C LEU A 135 -1.93 -15.63 4.20
N VAL A 136 -1.20 -14.51 4.24
CA VAL A 136 -0.90 -13.72 3.05
C VAL A 136 -0.08 -14.51 2.04
N ILE A 137 0.94 -15.25 2.47
CA ILE A 137 1.75 -16.10 1.57
C ILE A 137 0.87 -17.19 0.92
N SER A 138 0.04 -17.88 1.70
CA SER A 138 -0.89 -18.89 1.18
C SER A 138 -1.85 -18.31 0.16
N LEU A 139 -2.40 -17.12 0.42
CA LEU A 139 -3.28 -16.41 -0.50
C LEU A 139 -2.56 -16.07 -1.81
N LEU A 140 -1.34 -15.53 -1.72
CA LEU A 140 -0.50 -15.22 -2.88
C LEU A 140 -0.17 -16.46 -3.72
N ASN A 141 0.06 -17.62 -3.09
CA ASN A 141 0.30 -18.88 -3.80
C ASN A 141 -0.93 -19.35 -4.59
N SER A 142 -2.14 -19.07 -4.09
CA SER A 142 -3.40 -19.40 -4.77
C SER A 142 -3.82 -18.38 -5.85
N MET A 143 -3.16 -17.22 -5.93
CA MET A 143 -3.56 -16.13 -6.84
C MET A 143 -3.65 -16.56 -8.30
N ARG A 144 -2.75 -17.42 -8.78
CA ARG A 144 -2.79 -17.86 -10.19
C ARG A 144 -4.10 -18.59 -10.52
N SER A 145 -4.59 -19.44 -9.61
CA SER A 145 -5.85 -20.14 -9.78
C SER A 145 -7.04 -19.19 -9.66
N ILE A 146 -7.01 -18.28 -8.68
CA ILE A 146 -8.03 -17.25 -8.50
C ILE A 146 -8.17 -16.38 -9.75
N ILE A 147 -7.06 -15.93 -10.34
CA ILE A 147 -7.06 -15.12 -11.56
C ILE A 147 -7.70 -15.87 -12.73
N SER A 148 -7.44 -17.17 -12.87
CA SER A 148 -8.06 -17.99 -13.92
C SER A 148 -9.58 -18.06 -13.77
N LEU A 149 -10.08 -18.21 -12.54
CA LEU A 149 -11.51 -18.23 -12.26
C LEU A 149 -12.16 -16.86 -12.46
N LEU A 150 -11.50 -15.79 -12.00
CA LEU A 150 -11.96 -14.42 -12.21
C LEU A 150 -12.00 -14.05 -13.69
N PHE A 151 -11.05 -14.52 -14.49
CA PHE A 151 -11.05 -14.30 -15.93
C PHE A 151 -12.24 -14.98 -16.62
N LEU A 152 -12.57 -16.23 -16.23
CA LEU A 152 -13.74 -16.92 -16.74
C LEU A 152 -15.04 -16.22 -16.34
N LEU A 153 -15.14 -15.80 -15.07
CA LEU A 153 -16.27 -15.03 -14.57
C LEU A 153 -16.44 -13.71 -15.32
N PHE A 154 -15.33 -13.00 -15.57
CA PHE A 154 -15.34 -11.76 -16.35
C PHE A 154 -15.82 -12.00 -17.78
N LEU A 155 -15.37 -13.06 -18.45
CA LEU A 155 -15.85 -13.43 -19.79
C LEU A 155 -17.36 -13.72 -19.79
N PHE A 156 -17.85 -14.44 -18.77
CA PHE A 156 -19.27 -14.71 -18.60
C PHE A 156 -20.07 -13.41 -18.45
N ILE A 157 -19.65 -12.52 -17.53
CA ILE A 157 -20.28 -11.20 -17.36
C ILE A 157 -20.29 -10.42 -18.68
N LEU A 158 -19.18 -10.44 -19.43
CA LEU A 158 -19.07 -9.75 -20.72
C LEU A 158 -20.10 -10.27 -21.75
N ILE A 159 -20.28 -11.59 -21.85
CA ILE A 159 -21.28 -12.18 -22.77
C ILE A 159 -22.69 -11.70 -22.39
N PHE A 160 -23.04 -11.73 -21.10
CA PHE A 160 -24.36 -11.29 -20.64
C PHE A 160 -24.56 -9.78 -20.77
N ALA A 161 -23.53 -8.97 -20.54
CA ALA A 161 -23.59 -7.52 -20.76
C ALA A 161 -23.89 -7.21 -22.24
N LEU A 162 -23.21 -7.86 -23.18
CA LEU A 162 -23.45 -7.68 -24.62
C LEU A 162 -24.85 -8.16 -25.04
N LEU A 163 -25.30 -9.30 -24.51
CA LEU A 163 -26.66 -9.80 -24.75
C LEU A 163 -27.71 -8.83 -24.19
N GLY A 164 -27.48 -8.32 -22.97
CA GLY A 164 -28.34 -7.32 -22.35
C GLY A 164 -28.41 -6.03 -23.15
N MET A 165 -27.31 -5.58 -23.74
CA MET A 165 -27.30 -4.44 -24.68
C MET A 165 -28.12 -4.71 -25.93
N GLN A 166 -28.04 -5.91 -26.51
CA GLN A 166 -28.82 -6.26 -27.70
C GLN A 166 -30.32 -6.36 -27.42
N LEU A 167 -30.70 -6.92 -26.25
CA LEU A 167 -32.10 -7.12 -25.89
C LEU A 167 -32.76 -5.86 -25.31
N PHE A 168 -32.03 -5.11 -24.48
CA PHE A 168 -32.58 -4.05 -23.65
C PHE A 168 -31.97 -2.66 -23.91
N GLY A 169 -31.04 -2.54 -24.87
CA GLY A 169 -30.46 -1.26 -25.26
C GLY A 169 -31.53 -0.29 -25.75
N GLY A 170 -31.60 0.90 -25.13
CA GLY A 170 -32.57 1.94 -25.44
C GLY A 170 -34.00 1.68 -24.95
N GLN A 171 -34.29 0.50 -24.38
CA GLN A 171 -35.64 0.13 -23.92
C GLN A 171 -36.03 0.83 -22.62
N PHE A 172 -35.05 1.27 -21.82
CA PHE A 172 -35.27 1.91 -20.51
C PHE A 172 -35.32 3.45 -20.57
N ASN A 173 -35.60 4.03 -21.74
CA ASN A 173 -35.77 5.47 -21.91
C ASN A 173 -37.20 5.90 -21.50
N LEU A 174 -37.44 5.92 -20.18
CA LEU A 174 -38.72 6.30 -19.59
C LEU A 174 -38.94 7.83 -19.66
N PRO A 175 -40.21 8.31 -19.67
CA PRO A 175 -40.51 9.74 -19.67
C PRO A 175 -39.99 10.50 -18.44
N GLY A 176 -39.62 9.79 -17.36
CA GLY A 176 -38.96 10.35 -16.17
C GLY A 176 -37.43 10.38 -16.21
N GLY A 177 -36.81 9.97 -17.33
CA GLY A 177 -35.37 9.85 -17.49
C GLY A 177 -34.87 8.40 -17.55
N THR A 178 -33.62 8.21 -17.97
CA THR A 178 -32.98 6.90 -18.00
C THR A 178 -32.42 6.53 -16.62
N PRO A 179 -32.72 5.35 -16.07
CA PRO A 179 -32.14 4.90 -14.81
C PRO A 179 -30.62 4.74 -14.94
N GLU A 180 -29.87 4.96 -13.85
CA GLU A 180 -28.40 4.87 -13.83
C GLU A 180 -27.89 3.47 -14.19
N THR A 181 -28.64 2.43 -13.81
CA THR A 181 -28.40 1.03 -14.20
C THR A 181 -29.20 0.70 -15.46
N ASN A 182 -28.53 0.66 -16.61
CA ASN A 182 -29.15 0.41 -17.91
C ASN A 182 -28.20 -0.31 -18.87
N PHE A 183 -28.74 -0.79 -20.00
CA PHE A 183 -27.99 -1.50 -21.02
C PHE A 183 -27.68 -0.64 -22.26
N ASN A 184 -27.64 0.69 -22.11
CA ASN A 184 -27.43 1.59 -23.26
C ASN A 184 -25.96 1.65 -23.68
N THR A 185 -25.02 1.45 -22.75
CA THR A 185 -23.58 1.50 -23.04
C THR A 185 -22.85 0.35 -22.37
N PHE A 186 -21.73 -0.09 -22.97
CA PHE A 186 -20.97 -1.24 -22.49
C PHE A 186 -20.47 -1.11 -21.04
N PRO A 187 -19.88 0.02 -20.59
CA PRO A 187 -19.43 0.14 -19.20
C PRO A 187 -20.58 0.07 -18.19
N ILE A 188 -21.72 0.66 -18.51
CA ILE A 188 -22.90 0.65 -17.63
C ILE A 188 -23.54 -0.74 -17.63
N ALA A 189 -23.63 -1.40 -18.79
CA ALA A 189 -24.13 -2.76 -18.92
C ALA A 189 -23.25 -3.80 -18.19
N LEU A 190 -21.96 -3.51 -18.01
CA LEU A 190 -21.04 -4.35 -17.23
C LEU A 190 -21.15 -4.10 -15.72
N LEU A 191 -21.64 -2.93 -15.31
CA LEU A 191 -21.89 -2.56 -13.92
C LEU A 191 -23.32 -2.91 -13.44
N THR A 192 -24.26 -3.06 -14.37
CA THR A 192 -25.68 -3.39 -14.15
C THR A 192 -25.86 -4.89 -13.95
#